data_AF-A0A336K325-F1
#
_entry.id   AF-A0A336K325-F1
#
_cell.length_a   1.000
_cell.length_b   1.000
_cell.length_c   1.000
_cell.angle_alpha   90.00
_cell.angle_beta   90.00
_cell.angle_gamma   90.00
#
_symmetry.space_group_name_H-M   'P 1'
#
loop_
_entity.id
_entity.type
_entity.pdbx_description
1 polymer ?
#
loop_
_entity_poly.entity_id
_entity_poly.type
_entity_poly.pdbx_seq_one_letter_code
_entity_poly.pdbx_strand_id
1 'polypeptide(L)' 'MTKNITLAIDEAVLDRVRIIAAERKTTVNGLVRNYLENLSGAEDKRARLAKRIDELRAKSTLEVGPVTWSRDDLYER' A
#
# COMPACT_ATOMS: atom_id res chain seq x y z
N MET A 1 11.43 -19.05 -3.28
CA MET A 1 11.45 -20.11 -2.24
C MET A 1 10.58 -19.68 -1.08
N THR A 2 9.81 -20.59 -0.50
CA THR A 2 9.05 -20.34 0.73
C THR A 2 9.95 -20.44 1.95
N LYS A 3 9.74 -19.57 2.93
CA LYS A 3 10.42 -19.59 4.25
C LYS A 3 9.34 -19.65 5.33
N ASN A 4 9.59 -20.42 6.38
CA ASN A 4 8.68 -20.53 7.52
C ASN A 4 9.06 -19.51 8.58
N ILE A 5 8.05 -18.94 9.23
CA ILE A 5 8.21 -18.05 10.38
C ILE A 5 7.52 -18.68 11.59
N THR A 6 8.11 -18.53 12.77
CA THR A 6 7.50 -18.94 14.04
C THR A 6 7.12 -17.68 14.80
N LEU A 7 5.89 -17.62 15.30
CA LEU A 7 5.35 -16.46 16.01
C LEU A 7 4.70 -16.94 17.31
N ALA A 8 5.14 -16.37 18.43
CA ALA A 8 4.45 -16.52 19.71
C ALA A 8 3.35 -15.45 19.81
N ILE A 9 2.13 -15.86 20.11
CA ILE A 9 0.99 -14.97 20.32
C ILE A 9 0.22 -15.40 21.56
N ASP A 10 -0.53 -14.47 22.14
CA ASP A 10 -1.46 -14.76 23.22
C ASP A 10 -2.55 -15.76 22.77
N GLU A 11 -2.85 -16.73 23.62
CA GLU A 11 -3.80 -17.81 23.31
C GLU A 11 -5.21 -17.29 23.05
N ALA A 12 -5.68 -16.31 23.83
CA ALA A 12 -7.00 -15.73 23.63
C ALA A 12 -7.09 -14.91 22.34
N VAL A 13 -5.96 -14.38 21.86
CA VAL A 13 -5.88 -13.76 20.52
C VAL A 13 -5.95 -14.84 19.44
N LEU A 14 -5.21 -15.94 19.59
CA LEU A 14 -5.19 -17.04 18.61
C LEU A 14 -6.59 -17.61 18.38
N ASP A 15 -7.36 -17.82 19.45
CA ASP A 15 -8.70 -18.38 19.36
C ASP A 15 -9.68 -17.46 18.63
N ARG A 16 -9.63 -16.15 18.91
CA ARG A 16 -10.42 -15.17 18.17
C ARG A 16 -10.05 -15.14 16.69
N VAL A 17 -8.75 -15.19 16.38
CA VAL A 17 -8.28 -15.17 14.99
C VAL A 17 -8.69 -16.44 14.23
N ARG A 18 -8.75 -17.60 14.90
CA ARG A 18 -9.26 -18.85 14.30
C ARG A 18 -10.72 -18.72 13.88
N ILE A 19 -11.57 -18.12 14.72
CA ILE A 19 -12.98 -17.86 14.39
C ILE A 19 -13.07 -16.96 13.14
N ILE A 20 -12.35 -15.84 13.15
CA ILE A 20 -12.31 -14.90 12.02
C ILE A 20 -11.81 -15.58 10.73
N ALA A 21 -10.79 -16.43 10.84
CA ALA A 21 -10.27 -17.16 9.69
C ALA A 21 -11.32 -18.11 9.11
N ALA A 22 -12.06 -18.83 9.96
CA ALA A 22 -13.13 -19.72 9.55
C ALA A 22 -14.27 -18.95 8.87
N GLU A 23 -14.73 -17.83 9.46
CA GLU A 23 -15.76 -16.95 8.87
C GLU A 23 -15.35 -16.46 7.46
N ARG A 24 -14.06 -16.13 7.29
CA ARG A 24 -13.49 -15.68 6.02
C ARG A 24 -13.07 -16.82 5.08
N LYS A 25 -13.40 -18.08 5.41
CA LYS A 25 -13.02 -19.28 4.65
C LYS A 25 -11.52 -19.34 4.34
N THR A 26 -10.70 -19.02 5.32
CA THR A 26 -9.23 -19.02 5.22
C THR A 26 -8.59 -19.63 6.47
N THR A 27 -7.27 -19.56 6.58
CA THR A 27 -6.51 -20.03 7.75
C THR A 27 -5.80 -18.88 8.43
N VAL A 28 -5.38 -19.07 9.68
CA VAL A 28 -4.54 -18.08 10.40
C VAL A 28 -3.27 -17.76 9.60
N ASN A 29 -2.62 -18.78 9.04
CA ASN A 29 -1.45 -18.59 8.16
C ASN A 29 -1.80 -17.83 6.87
N GLY A 30 -2.99 -18.05 6.31
CA GLY A 30 -3.49 -17.29 5.17
C GLY A 30 -3.68 -15.81 5.50
N LEU A 31 -4.25 -15.51 6.66
CA LEU A 31 -4.40 -14.12 7.14
C LEU A 31 -3.04 -13.45 7.36
N VAL A 32 -2.10 -14.14 8.02
CA VAL A 32 -0.74 -13.61 8.25
C VAL A 32 -0.02 -13.37 6.93
N ARG A 33 -0.09 -14.32 5.98
CA ARG A 33 0.50 -14.16 4.64
C ARG A 33 -0.07 -12.95 3.93
N ASN A 34 -1.39 -12.84 3.85
CA ASN A 34 -2.06 -11.71 3.17
C ASN A 34 -1.70 -10.38 3.83
N TYR A 35 -1.61 -10.34 5.16
CA TYR A 35 -1.20 -9.13 5.87
C TYR A 35 0.23 -8.72 5.51
N LEU A 36 1.18 -9.66 5.54
CA LEU A 36 2.58 -9.41 5.21
C LEU A 36 2.77 -9.01 3.74
N GLU A 37 2.04 -9.62 2.82
CA GLU A 37 2.04 -9.28 1.39
C GLU A 37 1.47 -7.87 1.14
N ASN A 38 0.38 -7.52 1.83
CA ASN A 38 -0.17 -6.17 1.74
C ASN A 38 0.76 -5.13 2.36
N LEU A 39 1.43 -5.46 3.46
CA LEU A 39 2.39 -4.59 4.13
C LEU A 39 3.58 -4.29 3.22
N SER A 40 4.20 -5.31 2.61
CA SER A 40 5.31 -5.11 1.68
C SER A 40 4.86 -4.42 0.39
N GLY A 41 3.69 -4.80 -0.15
CA GLY A 41 3.12 -4.21 -1.35
C GLY A 41 2.77 -2.73 -1.20
N ALA A 42 2.37 -2.28 0.00
CA ALA A 42 2.05 -0.89 0.28
C ALA A 42 3.30 0.01 0.26
N GLU A 43 4.39 -0.43 0.89
CA GLU A 43 5.68 0.28 0.85
C GLU A 43 6.21 0.34 -0.59
N ASP A 44 6.15 -0.78 -1.30
CA ASP A 44 6.57 -0.85 -2.69
C ASP A 44 5.72 0.04 -3.61
N LYS A 45 4.40 0.11 -3.40
CA LYS A 45 3.51 0.94 -4.22
C LYS A 45 3.85 2.43 -4.04
N ARG A 46 4.07 2.87 -2.81
CA ARG A 46 4.44 4.27 -2.53
C ARG A 46 5.79 4.61 -3.15
N ALA A 47 6.79 3.75 -2.99
CA ALA A 47 8.11 3.93 -3.59
C ALA A 47 8.06 3.94 -5.13
N ARG A 48 7.30 3.02 -5.74
CA ARG A 48 7.10 2.97 -7.20
C ARG A 48 6.41 4.23 -7.74
N LEU A 49 5.39 4.74 -7.05
CA LEU A 49 4.69 5.96 -7.46
C LEU A 49 5.60 7.19 -7.36
N ALA A 50 6.37 7.32 -6.28
CA ALA A 50 7.36 8.39 -6.13
C ALA A 50 8.38 8.35 -7.28
N LYS A 51 8.99 7.18 -7.53
CA LYS A 51 9.91 6.99 -8.65
C LYS A 51 9.28 7.34 -9.99
N ARG A 52 8.02 6.99 -10.20
CA ARG A 52 7.32 7.30 -11.46
C ARG A 52 7.10 8.80 -11.64
N ILE A 53 6.80 9.54 -10.57
CA ILE A 53 6.70 11.00 -10.60
C ILE A 53 8.06 11.61 -10.95
N ASP A 54 9.15 11.13 -10.35
CA ASP A 54 10.50 11.61 -10.63
C ASP A 54 10.92 11.34 -12.07
N GLU A 55 10.63 10.15 -12.61
CA GLU A 55 10.85 9.82 -14.03
C GLU A 55 10.07 10.75 -14.97
N LEU A 56 8.81 11.05 -14.65
CA LEU A 56 7.97 11.96 -15.43
C LEU A 56 8.52 13.39 -15.38
N ARG A 57 8.97 13.85 -14.20
CA ARG A 57 9.64 15.15 -14.06
C ARG A 57 10.92 15.23 -14.89
N ALA A 58 11.78 14.21 -14.81
CA ALA A 58 13.04 14.18 -15.53
C ALA A 58 12.86 14.17 -17.07
N LYS A 59 11.75 13.60 -17.56
CA LYS A 59 11.40 13.58 -18.99
C LYS A 59 10.59 14.80 -19.44
N SER A 60 10.10 15.60 -18.51
CA SER A 60 9.31 16.77 -18.81
C SER A 60 10.21 17.88 -19.35
N THR A 61 9.83 18.46 -20.49
CA THR A 61 10.41 19.70 -21.01
C THR A 61 9.67 20.94 -20.50
N LEU A 62 8.74 20.75 -19.55
CA LEU A 62 7.86 21.80 -19.06
C LEU A 62 8.60 22.70 -18.06
N GLU A 63 8.73 23.98 -18.38
CA GLU A 63 9.21 24.99 -17.44
C GLU A 63 8.05 25.50 -16.59
N VAL A 64 8.21 25.48 -15.27
CA VAL A 64 7.20 25.97 -14.33
C VAL A 64 7.45 27.46 -14.10
N GLY A 65 6.64 28.30 -14.75
CA GLY A 65 6.63 29.75 -14.53
C GLY A 65 5.90 30.16 -13.24
N PRO A 66 5.92 31.47 -12.88
CA PRO A 66 5.15 31.97 -11.76
C PRO A 66 3.65 31.67 -11.94
N VAL A 67 2.98 31.32 -10.84
CA VAL A 67 1.53 31.09 -10.84
C VAL A 67 0.83 32.43 -11.03
N THR A 68 0.20 32.63 -12.19
CA THR A 68 -0.50 33.87 -12.57
C THR A 68 -2.02 33.75 -12.54
N TRP A 69 -2.54 32.54 -12.31
CA TRP A 69 -3.97 32.24 -12.29
C TRP A 69 -4.50 32.17 -10.85
N SER A 70 -5.74 32.61 -10.66
CA SER A 70 -6.54 32.33 -9.47
C SER A 70 -7.30 31.01 -9.62
N ARG A 71 -7.83 30.48 -8.52
CA ARG A 71 -8.58 29.22 -8.54
C ARG A 71 -9.85 29.33 -9.40
N ASP A 72 -10.49 30.49 -9.42
CA ASP A 72 -11.72 30.72 -10.17
C ASP A 72 -11.45 30.80 -11.68
N ASP A 73 -10.27 31.32 -12.09
CA ASP A 73 -9.82 31.36 -13.49
C ASP A 73 -9.64 29.96 -14.12
N LEU A 74 -9.50 28.91 -13.31
CA LEU A 74 -9.35 27.53 -13.77
C LEU A 74 -10.67 26.82 -14.05
N TYR A 75 -11.80 27.38 -13.58
CA TYR A 75 -13.12 26.77 -13.72
C TYR A 75 -13.91 27.28 -14.92
N GLU A 76 -13.51 28.40 -15.52
CA GLU A 76 -14.06 28.87 -16.78
C GLU A 76 -13.39 28.14 -17.95
N ARG A 77 -14.15 27.28 -18.64
CA ARG A 77 -13.77 26.67 -19.93
C ARG A 77 -14.73 27.14 -21.01
#